data_AF-A0A1F5L0Q3-F1
#
_entry.id   AF-A0A1F5L0Q3-F1
#
_cell.length_a   1.000
_cell.length_b   1.000
_cell.length_c   1.000
_cell.angle_alpha   90.00
_cell.angle_beta   90.00
_cell.angle_gamma   90.00
#
_symmetry.space_group_name_H-M   'P 1'
#
loop_
_entity.id
_entity.type
_entity.pdbx_description
1 polymer ?
#
loop_
_entity_poly.entity_id
_entity_poly.type
_entity_poly.pdbx_seq_one_letter_code
_entity_poly.pdbx_strand_id
1 'polypeptide(L)'
;MSKSSNQKRFQLRKQCREALAAHIFNRLHLVVPPERVRLQPRPEDGYAWSVTNANAALLKSNLSSATINLYQKILKELGSSLEAVNPHSNTCGFPKETQGFREGIMDGSFTAEICELKAANGRIEMELERTRSRLDDCLRE
;
A
#
# COMPACT_ATOMS: atom_id res chain seq x y z
N MET A 1 -10.27 -37.87 25.14
CA MET A 1 -9.61 -37.55 23.84
C MET A 1 -9.87 -36.07 23.52
N SER A 2 -8.82 -35.24 23.26
CA SER A 2 -8.85 -33.96 22.48
C SER A 2 -8.03 -32.74 23.01
N LYS A 3 -7.28 -32.83 24.12
CA LYS A 3 -6.46 -31.68 24.61
C LYS A 3 -5.41 -31.20 23.60
N SER A 4 -4.84 -32.10 22.79
CA SER A 4 -3.78 -31.76 21.82
C SER A 4 -4.29 -30.92 20.63
N SER A 5 -5.49 -31.19 20.12
CA SER A 5 -6.04 -30.49 18.95
C SER A 5 -6.41 -29.04 19.26
N ASN A 6 -7.05 -28.83 20.42
CA ASN A 6 -7.37 -27.47 20.89
C ASN A 6 -6.12 -26.66 21.21
N GLN A 7 -5.11 -27.30 21.81
CA GLN A 7 -3.81 -26.66 22.07
C GLN A 7 -3.12 -26.24 20.77
N LYS A 8 -3.09 -27.14 19.77
CA LYS A 8 -2.52 -26.84 18.45
C LYS A 8 -3.24 -25.69 17.76
N ARG A 9 -4.58 -25.67 17.82
CA ARG A 9 -5.39 -24.57 17.28
C ARG A 9 -5.09 -23.24 17.99
N PHE A 10 -4.94 -23.26 19.31
CA PHE A 10 -4.59 -22.07 20.09
C PHE A 10 -3.21 -21.52 19.70
N GLN A 11 -2.20 -22.38 19.58
CA GLN A 11 -0.84 -21.99 19.16
C GLN A 11 -0.84 -21.40 17.75
N LEU A 12 -1.48 -22.07 16.78
CA LEU A 12 -1.58 -21.57 15.41
C LEU A 12 -2.32 -20.23 15.32
N ARG A 13 -3.38 -20.05 16.10
CA ARG A 13 -4.10 -18.78 16.17
C ARG A 13 -3.18 -17.66 16.69
N LYS A 14 -2.39 -17.93 17.73
CA LYS A 14 -1.44 -16.98 18.29
C LYS A 14 -0.39 -16.59 17.24
N GLN A 15 0.27 -17.58 16.64
CA GLN A 15 1.27 -17.36 15.59
C GLN A 15 0.71 -16.60 14.39
N CYS A 16 -0.50 -16.93 13.95
CA CYS A 16 -1.15 -16.24 12.83
C CYS A 16 -1.40 -14.76 13.16
N ARG A 17 -1.87 -14.46 14.38
CA ARG A 17 -2.08 -13.07 14.82
C ARG A 17 -0.78 -12.28 14.93
N GLU A 18 0.27 -12.89 15.46
CA GLU A 18 1.59 -12.27 15.56
C GLU A 18 2.19 -11.98 14.18
N ALA A 19 2.10 -12.95 13.26
CA ALA A 19 2.60 -12.78 11.89
C ALA A 19 1.84 -11.68 11.13
N LEU A 20 0.51 -11.63 11.27
CA LEU A 20 -0.30 -10.57 10.66
C LEU A 20 0.03 -9.19 11.25
N ALA A 21 0.19 -9.09 12.58
CA ALA A 21 0.58 -7.84 13.23
C ALA A 21 1.96 -7.36 12.75
N ALA A 22 2.94 -8.25 12.69
CA ALA A 22 4.27 -7.95 12.17
C ALA A 22 4.22 -7.50 10.70
N HIS A 23 3.39 -8.15 9.88
CA HIS A 23 3.23 -7.76 8.48
C HIS A 23 2.60 -6.38 8.32
N ILE A 24 1.58 -6.05 9.12
CA ILE A 24 0.98 -4.70 9.17
C ILE A 24 2.05 -3.65 9.53
N PHE A 25 2.85 -3.91 10.56
CA PHE A 25 3.94 -3.02 10.95
C PHE A 25 4.99 -2.87 9.85
N ASN A 26 5.41 -3.96 9.22
CA ASN A 26 6.44 -3.92 8.19
C ASN A 26 5.98 -3.19 6.92
N ARG A 27 4.68 -3.25 6.57
CA ARG A 27 4.16 -2.61 5.34
C ARG A 27 3.67 -1.19 5.56
N LEU A 28 3.02 -0.93 6.71
CA LEU A 28 2.32 0.32 6.98
C LEU A 28 2.95 1.12 8.12
N HIS A 29 3.98 0.59 8.79
CA HIS A 29 4.56 1.15 10.01
C HIS A 29 3.52 1.39 11.12
N LEU A 30 2.42 0.62 11.09
CA LEU A 30 1.33 0.71 12.04
C LEU A 30 1.48 -0.36 13.13
N VAL A 31 1.52 0.08 14.39
CA VAL A 31 1.61 -0.81 15.54
C VAL A 31 0.21 -1.28 15.93
N VAL A 32 -0.13 -2.51 15.52
CA VAL A 32 -1.40 -3.16 15.89
C VAL A 32 -1.11 -4.34 16.82
N PRO A 33 -1.68 -4.36 18.04
CA PRO A 33 -1.57 -5.52 18.93
C PRO A 33 -2.16 -6.79 18.27
N PRO A 34 -1.53 -7.97 18.41
CA PRO A 34 -2.03 -9.23 17.85
C PRO A 34 -3.48 -9.56 18.20
N GLU A 35 -3.96 -9.12 19.36
CA GLU A 35 -5.33 -9.28 19.85
C GLU A 35 -6.33 -8.43 19.06
N ARG A 36 -5.89 -7.27 18.56
CA ARG A 36 -6.68 -6.31 17.79
C ARG A 36 -6.62 -6.55 16.29
N VAL A 37 -5.74 -7.42 15.81
CA VAL A 37 -5.71 -7.83 14.41
C VAL A 37 -7.01 -8.54 14.01
N ARG A 38 -7.57 -8.12 12.88
CA ARG A 38 -8.82 -8.61 12.28
C ARG A 38 -8.56 -8.93 10.81
N LEU A 39 -9.19 -10.00 10.33
CA LEU A 39 -9.23 -10.29 8.89
C LEU A 39 -10.22 -9.37 8.15
N GLN A 40 -11.16 -8.79 8.89
CA GLN A 40 -12.10 -7.77 8.41
C GLN A 40 -11.90 -6.52 9.26
N PRO A 41 -10.82 -5.75 9.00
CA PRO A 41 -10.57 -4.50 9.70
C PRO A 41 -11.62 -3.46 9.32
N ARG A 42 -11.89 -2.55 10.23
CA ARG A 42 -12.71 -1.37 9.97
C ARG A 42 -11.83 -0.24 9.45
N PRO A 43 -12.40 0.78 8.77
CA PRO A 43 -11.64 1.97 8.37
C PRO A 43 -10.89 2.62 9.54
N GLU A 44 -11.48 2.60 10.74
CA GLU A 44 -10.88 3.15 11.97
C GLU A 44 -9.65 2.37 12.46
N ASP A 45 -9.47 1.12 12.04
CA ASP A 45 -8.31 0.30 12.44
C ASP A 45 -7.02 0.74 11.71
N GLY A 46 -7.11 1.56 10.66
CA GLY A 46 -5.96 2.15 9.97
C GLY A 46 -5.24 1.24 8.97
N TYR A 47 -5.74 0.01 8.76
CA TYR A 47 -5.24 -0.92 7.74
C TYR A 47 -6.39 -1.64 7.05
N ALA A 48 -6.13 -2.12 5.83
CA ALA A 48 -6.98 -3.02 5.07
C ALA A 48 -6.13 -4.17 4.52
N TRP A 49 -6.80 -5.19 4.00
CA TRP A 49 -6.14 -6.31 3.34
C TRP A 49 -6.37 -6.25 1.83
N SER A 50 -5.29 -6.28 1.07
CA SER A 50 -5.32 -6.56 -0.36
C SER A 50 -5.15 -8.06 -0.56
N VAL A 51 -6.04 -8.66 -1.36
CA VAL A 51 -5.99 -10.10 -1.64
C VAL A 51 -6.31 -10.34 -3.10
N THR A 52 -5.62 -11.31 -3.71
CA THR A 52 -6.02 -11.82 -5.03
C THR A 52 -7.42 -12.43 -4.94
N ASN A 53 -8.26 -12.26 -5.97
CA ASN A 53 -9.66 -12.70 -5.97
C ASN A 53 -9.84 -14.18 -5.54
N ALA A 54 -8.92 -15.07 -5.95
CA ALA A 54 -8.90 -16.48 -5.56
C ALA A 54 -8.84 -16.72 -4.03
N ASN A 55 -8.29 -15.76 -3.29
CA ASN A 55 -8.05 -15.85 -1.85
C ASN A 55 -8.96 -14.92 -1.04
N ALA A 56 -9.88 -14.17 -1.66
CA ALA A 56 -10.82 -13.28 -0.98
C ALA A 56 -11.69 -14.01 0.08
N ALA A 57 -11.94 -15.30 -0.12
CA ALA A 57 -12.65 -16.14 0.84
C ALA A 57 -11.91 -16.30 2.19
N LEU A 58 -10.59 -16.14 2.22
CA LEU A 58 -9.80 -16.24 3.46
C LEU A 58 -10.18 -15.18 4.48
N LEU A 59 -10.56 -13.99 4.01
CA LEU A 59 -10.90 -12.85 4.87
C LEU A 59 -12.35 -12.86 5.37
N LYS A 60 -13.22 -13.70 4.80
CA LYS A 60 -14.64 -13.71 5.16
C LYS A 60 -14.93 -14.27 6.55
N SER A 61 -13.92 -14.85 7.20
CA SER A 61 -14.05 -15.52 8.48
C SER A 61 -13.27 -14.81 9.58
N ASN A 62 -13.66 -15.03 10.83
CA ASN A 62 -13.00 -14.42 11.98
C ASN A 62 -11.85 -15.30 12.49
N LEU A 63 -10.74 -14.67 12.91
CA LEU A 63 -9.61 -15.36 13.56
C LEU A 63 -10.00 -16.06 14.86
N SER A 64 -11.15 -15.76 15.44
CA SER A 64 -11.64 -16.40 16.66
C SER A 64 -12.27 -17.77 16.40
N SER A 65 -12.92 -17.94 15.24
CA SER A 65 -13.64 -19.15 14.85
C SER A 65 -12.96 -19.96 13.73
N ALA A 66 -11.86 -19.45 13.17
CA ALA A 66 -11.10 -20.09 12.10
C ALA A 66 -10.61 -21.51 12.41
N THR A 67 -10.52 -22.32 11.34
CA THR A 67 -10.00 -23.69 11.37
C THR A 67 -8.47 -23.70 11.27
N ILE A 68 -7.85 -24.81 11.67
CA ILE A 68 -6.39 -25.02 11.57
C ILE A 68 -5.88 -24.77 10.14
N ASN A 69 -6.57 -25.33 9.15
CA ASN A 69 -6.22 -25.20 7.73
C ASN A 69 -6.27 -23.74 7.27
N LEU A 70 -7.22 -22.95 7.79
CA LEU A 70 -7.31 -21.54 7.45
C LEU A 70 -6.09 -20.76 7.96
N TYR A 71 -5.66 -20.98 9.21
CA TYR A 71 -4.46 -20.31 9.74
C TYR A 71 -3.22 -20.63 8.91
N GLN A 72 -3.04 -21.90 8.54
CA GLN A 72 -1.91 -22.33 7.70
C GLN A 72 -1.95 -21.68 6.32
N LYS A 73 -3.14 -21.58 5.72
CA LYS A 73 -3.31 -20.92 4.43
C LYS A 73 -3.05 -19.42 4.51
N ILE A 74 -3.55 -18.73 5.54
CA ILE A 74 -3.26 -17.31 5.76
C ILE A 74 -1.75 -17.08 5.89
N LEU A 75 -1.07 -17.87 6.74
CA LEU A 75 0.37 -17.74 6.93
C LEU A 75 1.17 -17.99 5.64
N LYS A 76 0.72 -18.92 4.79
CA LYS A 76 1.37 -19.22 3.52
C LYS A 76 1.20 -18.10 2.49
N GLU A 77 0.01 -17.51 2.42
CA GLU A 77 -0.33 -16.49 1.42
C GLU A 77 0.09 -15.08 1.87
N LEU A 78 0.40 -14.87 3.16
CA LEU A 78 0.82 -13.60 3.73
C LEU A 78 2.13 -13.11 3.09
N GLY A 79 2.10 -11.92 2.49
CA GLY A 79 3.20 -11.32 1.76
C GLY A 79 3.37 -11.82 0.31
N SER A 80 2.53 -12.74 -0.17
CA SER A 80 2.51 -13.16 -1.58
C SER A 80 1.19 -12.78 -2.25
N SER A 81 0.08 -13.19 -1.67
CA SER A 81 -1.28 -12.95 -2.21
C SER A 81 -2.21 -12.31 -1.20
N LEU A 82 -1.74 -12.09 0.03
CA LEU A 82 -2.41 -11.36 1.09
C LEU A 82 -1.43 -10.30 1.62
N GLU A 83 -1.77 -9.03 1.46
CA GLU A 83 -0.92 -7.91 1.90
C GLU A 83 -1.70 -6.90 2.73
N ALA A 84 -1.04 -6.31 3.73
CA ALA A 84 -1.57 -5.17 4.45
C ALA A 84 -1.41 -3.90 3.60
N VAL A 85 -2.51 -3.18 3.36
CA VAL A 85 -2.57 -1.94 2.58
C VAL A 85 -3.28 -0.84 3.36
N ASN A 86 -3.10 0.41 2.96
CA ASN A 86 -3.84 1.52 3.55
C ASN A 86 -5.31 1.45 3.06
N PRO A 87 -6.32 1.54 3.94
CA PRO A 87 -7.73 1.55 3.52
C PRO A 87 -8.05 2.64 2.51
N HIS A 88 -7.28 3.74 2.49
CA HIS A 88 -7.45 4.86 1.57
C HIS A 88 -6.69 4.71 0.25
N SER A 89 -5.80 3.72 0.11
CA SER A 89 -5.03 3.51 -1.12
C SER A 89 -5.78 2.70 -2.19
N ASN A 90 -6.90 2.05 -1.84
CA ASN A 90 -7.70 1.23 -2.78
C ASN A 90 -8.75 2.03 -3.58
N THR A 91 -8.48 3.31 -3.87
CA THR A 91 -9.22 4.00 -4.93
C THR A 91 -8.71 3.50 -6.28
N CYS A 92 -9.16 2.32 -6.69
CA CYS A 92 -9.09 1.92 -8.10
C CYS A 92 -10.09 2.79 -8.87
N GLY A 93 -9.61 3.96 -9.27
CA GLY A 93 -10.35 4.98 -9.99
C GLY A 93 -9.49 6.24 -10.08
N PHE A 94 -8.54 6.23 -11.02
CA PHE A 94 -7.63 7.32 -11.38
C PHE A 94 -6.50 7.62 -10.39
N PRO A 95 -5.31 8.05 -10.88
CA PRO A 95 -4.19 8.40 -10.02
C PRO A 95 -4.58 9.63 -9.19
N LYS A 96 -4.97 9.41 -7.93
CA LYS A 96 -4.93 10.46 -6.92
C LYS A 96 -3.60 10.35 -6.20
N GLU A 97 -2.72 11.25 -6.60
CA GLU A 97 -1.45 11.53 -5.95
C GLU A 97 -1.64 11.68 -4.44
N THR A 98 -0.93 10.82 -3.72
CA THR A 98 -0.32 11.01 -2.40
C THR A 98 -0.70 12.27 -1.60
N GLN A 99 -1.44 12.06 -0.50
CA GLN A 99 -1.29 12.81 0.76
C GLN A 99 -0.67 11.86 1.79
N GLY A 100 0.37 12.19 2.56
CA GLY A 100 1.08 13.45 2.62
C GLY A 100 2.33 13.32 3.47
N PHE A 101 3.29 14.19 3.19
CA PHE A 101 4.30 14.61 4.15
C PHE A 101 4.28 16.13 4.20
N ARG A 102 3.91 16.63 5.38
CA ARG A 102 4.22 17.96 5.93
C ARG A 102 3.55 19.18 5.29
N GLU A 103 2.53 19.66 6.00
CA GLU A 103 2.36 21.04 6.46
C GLU A 103 3.30 22.08 5.82
N GLY A 104 2.77 22.79 4.83
CA GLY A 104 3.38 23.95 4.18
C GLY A 104 2.34 24.58 3.27
N ILE A 105 1.93 25.80 3.60
CA ILE A 105 0.96 26.61 2.87
C ILE A 105 1.41 26.70 1.41
N MET A 106 0.68 26.07 0.48
CA MET A 106 0.87 26.32 -0.95
C MET A 106 -0.46 26.80 -1.53
N ASP A 107 -0.53 28.11 -1.67
CA ASP A 107 -1.65 28.86 -2.22
C ASP A 107 -1.59 28.73 -3.75
N GLY A 108 -1.92 27.55 -4.25
CA GLY A 108 -1.83 27.23 -5.67
C GLY A 108 -2.46 25.88 -5.95
N SER A 109 -3.45 25.85 -6.84
CA SER A 109 -3.98 24.60 -7.37
C SER A 109 -2.85 23.81 -8.03
N PHE A 110 -2.66 22.53 -7.69
CA PHE A 110 -1.69 21.64 -8.33
C PHE A 110 -1.77 21.68 -9.86
N THR A 111 -2.97 21.88 -10.41
CA THR A 111 -3.19 22.05 -11.83
C THR A 111 -2.50 23.29 -12.40
N ALA A 112 -2.47 24.40 -11.65
CA ALA A 112 -1.78 25.63 -12.06
C ALA A 112 -0.27 25.42 -12.07
N GLU A 113 0.28 24.79 -11.04
CA GLU A 113 1.71 24.49 -10.96
C GLU A 113 2.15 23.55 -12.09
N ILE A 114 1.37 22.50 -12.38
CA ILE A 114 1.64 21.60 -13.51
C ILE A 114 1.64 22.37 -14.84
N CYS A 115 0.70 23.30 -15.04
CA CYS A 115 0.66 24.12 -16.25
C CYS A 115 1.87 25.06 -16.36
N GLU A 116 2.27 25.68 -15.26
CA GLU A 116 3.45 26.55 -15.22
C GLU A 116 4.75 25.78 -15.49
N LEU A 117 4.93 24.62 -14.87
CA LEU A 117 6.08 23.75 -15.12
C LEU A 117 6.13 23.29 -16.58
N LYS A 118 4.99 22.88 -17.17
CA LYS A 118 4.93 22.52 -18.59
C LYS A 118 5.32 23.70 -19.50
N ALA A 119 4.83 24.90 -19.18
CA ALA A 119 5.16 26.10 -19.94
C ALA A 119 6.65 26.48 -19.80
N ALA A 120 7.25 26.31 -18.61
CA ALA A 120 8.66 26.56 -18.38
C ALA A 120 9.54 25.55 -19.15
N ASN A 121 9.20 24.26 -19.11
CA ASN A 121 9.90 23.23 -19.88
C ASN A 121 9.89 23.54 -21.38
N GLY A 122 8.74 23.93 -21.94
CA GLY A 122 8.65 24.31 -23.36
C GLY A 122 9.52 25.52 -23.73
N ARG A 123 9.66 26.51 -22.84
CA ARG A 123 10.58 27.64 -23.07
C ARG A 123 12.05 27.21 -23.06
N ILE A 124 12.43 26.33 -22.14
CA ILE A 124 13.79 25.80 -22.04
C ILE A 124 14.14 25.00 -23.30
N GLU A 125 13.24 24.14 -23.77
CA GLU A 125 13.44 23.37 -25.01
C GLU A 125 13.65 24.28 -26.22
N MET A 126 12.89 25.37 -26.32
CA MET A 126 13.04 26.34 -27.41
C MET A 126 14.41 27.04 -27.39
N GLU A 127 14.89 27.42 -26.20
CA GLU A 127 16.22 28.04 -26.05
C GLU A 127 17.36 27.04 -26.32
N LEU A 128 17.19 25.77 -25.92
CA LEU A 128 18.12 24.70 -26.28
C LEU A 128 18.21 24.51 -27.80
N GLU A 129 17.08 24.48 -28.49
CA GLU A 129 17.08 24.32 -29.94
C GLU A 129 17.70 25.54 -30.63
N ARG A 130 17.41 26.76 -30.13
CA ARG A 130 18.02 28.00 -30.64
C ARG A 130 19.53 28.03 -30.44
N THR A 131 20.01 27.63 -29.27
CA THR A 131 21.47 27.60 -28.98
C THR A 131 22.17 26.50 -29.77
N ARG A 132 21.53 25.34 -29.94
CA ARG A 132 22.03 24.25 -30.79
C ARG A 132 22.17 24.67 -32.24
N SER A 133 21.15 25.30 -32.83
CA SER A 133 21.23 25.82 -34.21
C SER A 133 22.34 26.84 -34.36
N ARG A 134 22.51 27.75 -33.39
CA ARG A 134 23.62 28.72 -33.41
C ARG A 134 25.00 28.06 -33.36
N LEU A 135 25.15 27.00 -32.56
CA LEU A 135 26.40 26.24 -32.51
C LEU A 135 26.66 25.49 -33.82
N ASP A 136 25.63 24.85 -34.38
CA ASP A 136 25.71 24.16 -35.67
C ASP A 136 26.06 25.11 -36.83
N ASP A 137 25.59 26.36 -36.77
CA ASP A 137 25.94 27.41 -37.74
C ASP A 137 27.40 27.87 -37.56
N CYS A 138 27.86 28.09 -36.33
CA CYS A 138 29.27 28.41 -36.05
C CYS A 138 30.25 27.27 -36.37
N LEU A 139 29.79 26.02 -36.40
CA LEU A 139 30.60 24.86 -36.79
C LEU A 139 30.62 24.62 -38.30
N ARG A 140 29.75 25.30 -39.07
CA ARG A 140 29.68 25.22 -40.53
C ARG A 140 30.49 26.31 -41.25
N GLU A 141 30.91 27.35 -40.54
CA GLU A 141 31.86 28.38 -41.00
C GLU A 141 33.31 27.99 -40.69
#